data_AF-A0A397Z0V4-F1
#
_entry.id   AF-A0A397Z0V4-F1
#
_cell.length_a   1.000
_cell.length_b   1.000
_cell.length_c   1.000
_cell.angle_alpha   90.00
_cell.angle_beta   90.00
_cell.angle_gamma   90.00
#
_symmetry.space_group_name_H-M   'P 1'
#
loop_
_entity.id
_entity.type
_entity.pdbx_description
1 polymer ?
#
loop_
_entity_poly.entity_id
_entity_poly.type
_entity_poly.pdbx_seq_one_letter_code
_entity_poly.pdbx_strand_id
1 'polypeptide(L)'
;MEIGGRRVLEVILVEIIARLPLRSIARLKLVCKQWKLLIESSYLRRVFVSLHKNSSSSWSLMFGAEYPHPEAIGFHGCQTWDLQKPLGSYIMSSQRYLNLPTSSNYFYVASSNGLVWINVFFTRTDNMAYSYKSFVGNPVLEQWVEIPPPPDQCIPTGLVTRVENGIVSGFKVVRTSRTERRGMGVHEWRVYVYSSETGLWTTKRLLSSHPVNYTGSYPPLNLNGMLYLRERGMDATEPGVLVGYDFYGPEDDDQCLVIPLPLLSSKNVRKCLTTSGEDVIYIEILYPRLKVWKLDNNYSKRGEWWQLSREESVDFDAHCFPLAMNPFDTNIVYLWSQHHGSLVTCDLRRQEFIVHQESETWRNSEGCYSINTSVSKGYVEGNGNATTVTMLSPFVLQRWMDSVPRPPN
;
A
#
# COMPACT_ATOMS: atom_id res chain seq x y z
N MET A 1 45.69 21.53 13.71
CA MET A 1 45.74 20.88 12.39
C MET A 1 44.95 19.56 12.32
N GLU A 2 44.45 19.01 13.45
CA GLU A 2 43.68 17.74 13.48
C GLU A 2 42.19 17.86 13.08
N ILE A 3 41.61 19.06 13.12
CA ILE A 3 40.18 19.29 12.85
C ILE A 3 39.85 19.08 11.36
N GLY A 4 40.81 19.35 10.46
CA GLY A 4 40.65 19.16 9.01
C GLY A 4 40.66 17.69 8.60
N GLY A 5 41.56 16.87 9.17
CA GLY A 5 41.68 15.45 8.84
C GLY A 5 40.47 14.61 9.27
N ARG A 6 39.89 14.90 10.45
CA ARG A 6 38.68 14.23 10.94
C ARG A 6 37.47 14.48 10.03
N ARG A 7 37.28 15.71 9.56
CA ARG A 7 36.17 16.05 8.65
C ARG A 7 36.30 15.37 7.29
N VAL A 8 37.52 15.28 6.74
CA VAL A 8 37.75 14.60 5.45
C VAL A 8 37.43 13.10 5.55
N LEU A 9 37.82 12.44 6.64
CA LEU A 9 37.49 11.03 6.88
C LEU A 9 35.97 10.80 7.04
N GLU A 10 35.27 11.69 7.76
CA GLU A 10 33.82 11.62 7.90
C GLU A 10 33.08 11.81 6.56
N VAL A 11 33.54 12.73 5.71
CA VAL A 11 32.97 12.94 4.37
C VAL A 11 33.18 11.70 3.49
N ILE A 12 34.39 11.13 3.47
CA ILE A 12 34.69 9.91 2.72
C ILE A 12 33.83 8.75 3.21
N LEU A 13 33.67 8.62 4.53
CA LEU A 13 32.85 7.57 5.13
C LEU A 13 31.38 7.71 4.72
N VAL A 14 30.84 8.93 4.73
CA VAL A 14 29.47 9.21 4.25
C VAL A 14 29.31 8.83 2.79
N GLU A 15 30.26 9.20 1.93
CA GLU A 15 30.25 8.84 0.52
C GLU A 15 30.27 7.31 0.32
N ILE A 16 31.10 6.58 1.08
CA ILE A 16 31.15 5.11 1.02
C ILE A 16 29.82 4.51 1.47
N ILE A 17 29.30 4.91 2.63
CA ILE A 17 28.05 4.38 3.18
C ILE A 17 26.89 4.69 2.24
N ALA A 18 26.83 5.89 1.67
CA ALA A 18 25.74 6.31 0.80
C ALA A 18 25.61 5.46 -0.48
N ARG A 19 26.67 4.73 -0.87
CA ARG A 19 26.68 3.82 -2.04
C ARG A 19 26.26 2.39 -1.70
N LEU A 20 26.10 2.06 -0.42
CA LEU A 20 25.68 0.73 0.00
C LEU A 20 24.14 0.60 -0.09
N PRO A 21 23.60 -0.61 -0.33
CA PRO A 21 22.16 -0.83 -0.25
C PRO A 21 21.60 -0.48 1.14
N LEU A 22 20.39 0.08 1.20
CA LEU A 22 19.75 0.49 2.46
C LEU A 22 19.66 -0.63 3.49
N ARG A 23 19.42 -1.86 3.04
CA ARG A 23 19.39 -3.03 3.91
C ARG A 23 20.71 -3.24 4.64
N SER A 24 21.83 -3.00 3.97
CA SER A 24 23.18 -3.06 4.56
C SER A 24 23.42 -1.88 5.50
N ILE A 25 23.05 -0.67 5.08
CA ILE A 25 23.15 0.55 5.92
C ILE A 25 22.38 0.37 7.24
N ALA A 26 21.17 -0.19 7.18
CA ALA A 26 20.37 -0.44 8.38
C ALA A 26 21.07 -1.37 9.38
N ARG A 27 21.77 -2.39 8.90
CA ARG A 27 22.54 -3.32 9.73
C ARG A 27 23.79 -2.67 10.34
N LEU A 28 24.41 -1.73 9.61
CA LEU A 28 25.58 -0.97 10.12
C LEU A 28 25.25 -0.12 11.35
N LYS A 29 23.97 0.27 11.55
CA LYS A 29 23.52 0.94 12.78
C LYS A 29 23.79 0.12 14.05
N LEU A 30 23.92 -1.21 13.92
CA LEU A 30 24.17 -2.12 15.05
C LEU A 30 25.66 -2.30 15.38
N VAL A 31 26.58 -1.79 14.55
CA VAL A 31 28.02 -2.02 14.72
C VAL A 31 28.58 -1.22 15.90
N CYS A 32 28.36 0.09 15.94
CA CYS A 32 28.71 0.92 17.09
C CYS A 32 27.91 2.24 17.13
N LYS A 33 27.94 2.95 18.26
CA LYS A 33 27.22 4.22 18.47
C LYS A 33 27.57 5.30 17.45
N GLN A 34 28.84 5.38 17.04
CA GLN A 34 29.29 6.39 16.07
C GLN A 34 28.72 6.14 14.68
N TRP A 35 28.71 4.88 14.22
CA TRP A 35 28.05 4.50 12.96
C TRP A 35 26.55 4.77 13.02
N LYS A 36 25.90 4.43 14.14
CA LYS A 36 24.48 4.74 14.34
C LYS A 36 24.19 6.24 14.19
N LEU A 37 24.94 7.10 14.91
CA LEU A 37 24.77 8.56 14.85
C LEU A 37 25.03 9.12 13.46
N LEU A 38 26.04 8.61 12.75
CA LEU A 38 26.33 9.02 11.38
C LEU A 38 25.20 8.62 10.43
N ILE A 39 24.68 7.40 10.58
CA ILE A 39 23.64 6.86 9.70
C ILE A 39 22.29 7.55 9.93
N GLU A 40 21.95 7.84 11.18
CA GLU A 40 20.74 8.59 11.55
C GLU A 40 20.88 10.10 11.29
N SER A 41 22.02 10.56 10.78
CA SER A 41 22.23 11.98 10.47
C SER A 41 21.43 12.42 9.24
N SER A 42 20.91 13.65 9.28
CA SER A 42 20.26 14.26 8.12
C SER A 42 21.20 14.45 6.93
N TYR A 43 22.52 14.54 7.17
CA TYR A 43 23.53 14.71 6.13
C TYR A 43 23.67 13.45 5.27
N LEU A 44 23.90 12.27 5.88
CA LEU A 44 23.99 11.01 5.12
C LEU A 44 22.73 10.77 4.31
N ARG A 45 21.55 10.96 4.93
CA ARG A 45 20.26 10.81 4.23
C ARG A 45 20.19 11.69 2.98
N ARG A 46 20.55 12.98 3.07
CA ARG A 46 20.53 13.88 1.90
C ARG A 46 21.46 13.40 0.80
N VAL A 47 22.68 12.97 1.16
CA VAL A 47 23.65 12.41 0.21
C VAL A 47 23.10 11.15 -0.45
N PHE A 48 22.56 10.22 0.33
CA PHE A 48 21.95 8.97 -0.16
C PHE A 48 20.79 9.25 -1.12
N VAL A 49 19.82 10.06 -0.69
CA VAL A 49 18.63 10.38 -1.50
C VAL A 49 19.01 11.10 -2.79
N SER A 50 20.02 11.99 -2.74
CA SER A 50 20.54 12.67 -3.94
C SER A 50 21.23 11.70 -4.90
N LEU A 51 22.04 10.79 -4.37
CA LEU A 51 22.76 9.79 -5.17
C LEU A 51 21.79 8.81 -5.86
N HIS A 52 20.75 8.40 -5.13
CA HIS A 52 19.75 7.42 -5.57
C HIS A 52 18.45 8.05 -6.12
N LYS A 53 18.48 9.32 -6.50
CA LYS A 53 17.28 10.05 -6.97
C LYS A 53 16.60 9.43 -8.20
N ASN A 54 17.38 8.72 -9.01
CA ASN A 54 16.93 8.05 -10.24
C ASN A 54 16.88 6.52 -10.07
N SER A 55 17.17 6.00 -8.88
CA SER A 55 17.11 4.57 -8.62
C SER A 55 15.67 4.15 -8.34
N SER A 56 15.29 3.00 -8.87
CA SER A 56 14.00 2.36 -8.59
C SER A 56 13.97 1.88 -7.13
N SER A 57 12.78 1.85 -6.53
CA SER A 57 12.56 1.26 -5.21
C SER A 57 11.85 -0.08 -5.34
N SER A 58 12.02 -0.95 -4.36
CA SER A 58 11.25 -2.20 -4.30
C SER A 58 9.81 -1.94 -3.88
N TRP A 59 8.89 -2.63 -4.53
CA TRP A 59 7.47 -2.52 -4.28
C TRP A 59 6.76 -3.84 -4.57
N SER A 60 5.57 -4.00 -4.02
CA SER A 60 4.68 -5.12 -4.29
C SER A 60 3.23 -4.65 -4.34
N LEU A 61 2.44 -5.24 -5.22
CA LEU A 61 0.99 -5.08 -5.27
C LEU A 61 0.37 -6.26 -4.55
N MET A 62 -0.35 -5.97 -3.47
CA MET A 62 -0.82 -6.97 -2.53
C MET A 62 -2.32 -7.21 -2.67
N PHE A 63 -2.74 -8.46 -2.58
CA PHE A 63 -4.13 -8.84 -2.34
C PHE A 63 -4.57 -8.47 -0.92
N GLY A 64 -5.89 -8.42 -0.70
CA GLY A 64 -6.46 -8.25 0.63
C GLY A 64 -6.22 -9.45 1.56
N ALA A 65 -6.60 -9.29 2.82
CA ALA A 65 -6.36 -10.26 3.91
C ALA A 65 -6.98 -11.66 3.69
N GLU A 66 -7.84 -11.82 2.69
CA GLU A 66 -8.53 -13.07 2.38
C GLU A 66 -7.62 -14.10 1.68
N TYR A 67 -6.45 -13.68 1.18
CA TYR A 67 -5.56 -14.54 0.39
C TYR A 67 -4.34 -15.00 1.19
N PRO A 68 -4.03 -16.33 1.19
CA PRO A 68 -2.89 -16.87 1.93
C PRO A 68 -1.53 -16.45 1.36
N HIS A 69 -1.48 -16.14 0.07
CA HIS A 69 -0.32 -15.55 -0.60
C HIS A 69 -0.69 -14.13 -1.02
N PRO A 70 -0.39 -13.12 -0.19
CA PRO A 70 -0.96 -11.80 -0.35
C PRO A 70 -0.27 -10.98 -1.44
N GLU A 71 0.70 -11.51 -2.18
CA GLU A 71 1.45 -10.76 -3.20
C GLU A 71 1.01 -11.18 -4.61
N ALA A 72 0.53 -10.21 -5.40
CA ALA A 72 0.13 -10.40 -6.79
C ALA A 72 1.31 -10.20 -7.73
N ILE A 73 1.99 -9.06 -7.58
CA ILE A 73 3.13 -8.63 -8.41
C ILE A 73 4.16 -8.02 -7.47
N GLY A 74 5.42 -8.40 -7.58
CA GLY A 74 6.53 -7.84 -6.81
C GLY A 74 7.64 -7.35 -7.73
N PHE A 75 8.30 -6.25 -7.36
CA PHE A 75 9.51 -5.75 -7.98
C PHE A 75 10.63 -5.65 -6.94
N HIS A 76 11.73 -6.35 -7.22
CA HIS A 76 12.87 -6.48 -6.32
C HIS A 76 14.20 -6.48 -7.08
N GLY A 77 15.32 -6.66 -6.39
CA GLY A 77 16.66 -6.65 -7.01
C GLY A 77 17.15 -5.28 -7.46
N CYS A 78 16.44 -4.21 -7.10
CA CYS A 78 16.88 -2.84 -7.37
C CYS A 78 18.10 -2.47 -6.51
N GLN A 79 18.96 -1.59 -7.01
CA GLN A 79 20.20 -1.18 -6.33
C GLN A 79 19.96 -0.53 -4.96
N THR A 80 18.86 0.21 -4.81
CA THR A 80 18.55 0.98 -3.59
C THR A 80 18.45 0.09 -2.34
N TRP A 81 17.82 -1.08 -2.47
CA TRP A 81 17.57 -1.99 -1.35
C TRP A 81 18.29 -3.34 -1.49
N ASP A 82 18.68 -3.73 -2.70
CA ASP A 82 19.34 -5.01 -3.04
C ASP A 82 18.60 -6.24 -2.47
N LEU A 83 17.28 -6.27 -2.69
CA LEU A 83 16.44 -7.36 -2.22
C LEU A 83 16.49 -8.55 -3.18
N GLN A 84 16.87 -9.70 -2.65
CA GLN A 84 16.99 -10.95 -3.42
C GLN A 84 15.63 -11.59 -3.72
N LYS A 85 14.58 -11.16 -3.02
CA LYS A 85 13.21 -11.69 -3.11
C LYS A 85 12.21 -10.54 -3.09
N PRO A 86 10.96 -10.74 -3.52
CA PRO A 86 9.93 -9.72 -3.44
C PRO A 86 9.47 -9.46 -1.99
N LEU A 87 8.81 -8.33 -1.76
CA LEU A 87 8.53 -7.84 -0.39
C LEU A 87 7.62 -8.77 0.40
N GLY A 88 6.64 -9.39 -0.25
CA GLY A 88 5.71 -10.34 0.37
C GLY A 88 6.42 -11.51 1.06
N SER A 89 7.55 -11.97 0.50
CA SER A 89 8.35 -13.05 1.08
C SER A 89 8.96 -12.69 2.44
N TYR A 90 9.33 -11.41 2.64
CA TYR A 90 9.88 -10.95 3.91
C TYR A 90 8.82 -10.91 5.01
N ILE A 91 7.56 -10.60 4.66
CA ILE A 91 6.44 -10.63 5.60
C ILE A 91 6.24 -12.05 6.16
N MET A 92 6.27 -13.07 5.31
CA MET A 92 6.11 -14.47 5.73
C MET A 92 7.29 -14.98 6.56
N SER A 93 8.49 -14.43 6.36
CA SER A 93 9.69 -14.80 7.13
C SER A 93 9.74 -14.21 8.55
N SER A 94 8.78 -13.35 8.92
CA SER A 94 8.76 -12.60 10.19
C SER A 94 8.63 -13.48 11.43
N GLN A 95 8.28 -14.77 11.27
CA GLN A 95 8.18 -15.76 12.34
C GLN A 95 9.38 -15.76 13.29
N ARG A 96 10.60 -15.66 12.74
CA ARG A 96 11.84 -15.74 13.51
C ARG A 96 12.04 -14.55 14.46
N TYR A 97 11.42 -13.41 14.18
CA TYR A 97 11.66 -12.15 14.89
C TYR A 97 10.63 -11.86 15.96
N LEU A 98 9.39 -12.32 15.75
CA LEU A 98 8.30 -12.06 16.68
C LEU A 98 8.26 -13.05 17.86
N ASN A 99 9.21 -14.00 17.92
CA ASN A 99 9.25 -15.09 18.92
C ASN A 99 7.91 -15.85 19.01
N LEU A 100 7.21 -16.00 17.88
CA LEU A 100 5.88 -16.61 17.84
C LEU A 100 6.00 -18.12 17.55
N PRO A 101 5.01 -18.93 17.97
CA PRO A 101 4.96 -20.35 17.65
C PRO A 101 5.02 -20.60 16.14
N THR A 102 5.67 -21.69 15.73
CA THR A 102 5.82 -22.10 14.31
C THR A 102 4.48 -22.30 13.61
N SER A 103 3.43 -22.61 14.36
CA SER A 103 2.08 -22.85 13.86
C SER A 103 1.23 -21.57 13.74
N SER A 104 1.85 -20.39 13.72
CA SER A 104 1.14 -19.12 13.57
C SER A 104 0.84 -18.79 12.10
N ASN A 105 -0.39 -18.33 11.82
CA ASN A 105 -0.82 -17.90 10.49
C ASN A 105 -0.73 -16.37 10.37
N TYR A 106 -0.07 -15.88 9.33
CA TYR A 106 0.22 -14.47 9.08
C TYR A 106 -0.72 -13.93 8.01
N PHE A 107 -1.42 -12.84 8.30
CA PHE A 107 -2.32 -12.20 7.36
C PHE A 107 -1.91 -10.75 7.15
N TYR A 108 -1.65 -10.41 5.88
CA TYR A 108 -1.47 -9.03 5.46
C TYR A 108 -2.79 -8.26 5.63
N VAL A 109 -2.73 -7.06 6.21
CA VAL A 109 -3.91 -6.20 6.38
C VAL A 109 -3.83 -4.97 5.49
N ALA A 110 -2.76 -4.19 5.65
CA ALA A 110 -2.53 -2.94 4.91
C ALA A 110 -1.05 -2.58 4.93
N SER A 111 -0.63 -1.68 4.06
CA SER A 111 0.73 -1.12 4.06
C SER A 111 0.70 0.36 3.75
N SER A 112 1.69 1.12 4.23
CA SER A 112 1.81 2.57 4.03
C SER A 112 3.26 3.00 4.14
N ASN A 113 3.81 3.62 3.10
CA ASN A 113 5.18 4.15 3.06
C ASN A 113 6.24 3.18 3.62
N GLY A 114 6.14 1.91 3.25
CA GLY A 114 7.10 0.87 3.61
C GLY A 114 6.89 0.26 5.00
N LEU A 115 5.87 0.69 5.75
CA LEU A 115 5.34 -0.07 6.89
C LEU A 115 4.24 -1.02 6.41
N VAL A 116 4.11 -2.15 7.08
CA VAL A 116 3.04 -3.13 6.89
C VAL A 116 2.36 -3.43 8.21
N TRP A 117 1.04 -3.55 8.17
CA TRP A 117 0.23 -4.08 9.25
C TRP A 117 -0.12 -5.54 8.93
N ILE A 118 0.22 -6.42 9.87
CA ILE A 118 -0.13 -7.84 9.85
C ILE A 118 -0.96 -8.22 11.08
N ASN A 119 -1.83 -9.21 10.91
CA ASN A 119 -2.44 -9.96 12.00
C ASN A 119 -1.85 -11.36 12.04
N VAL A 120 -1.51 -11.82 13.24
CA VAL A 120 -0.96 -13.15 13.48
C VAL A 120 -1.93 -13.93 14.34
N PHE A 121 -2.47 -15.01 13.78
CA PHE A 121 -3.42 -15.91 14.45
C PHE A 121 -2.67 -17.13 14.97
N PHE A 122 -2.97 -17.51 16.21
CA PHE A 122 -2.37 -18.68 16.85
C PHE A 122 -3.23 -19.91 16.58
N THR A 123 -2.61 -21.02 16.16
CA THR A 123 -3.32 -22.31 16.03
C THR A 123 -3.88 -22.77 17.36
N ARG A 124 -5.11 -23.27 17.29
CA ARG A 124 -5.93 -23.73 18.40
C ARG A 124 -5.37 -25.00 19.07
N THR A 125 -5.44 -25.06 20.39
CA THR A 125 -5.71 -26.30 21.14
C THR A 125 -7.20 -26.29 21.50
N ASP A 126 -7.88 -27.44 21.45
CA ASP A 126 -9.35 -27.52 21.55
C ASP A 126 -9.89 -26.73 22.76
N ASN A 127 -10.96 -25.95 22.52
CA ASN A 127 -11.69 -25.05 23.45
C ASN A 127 -11.14 -23.64 23.71
N MET A 128 -10.11 -23.14 23.00
CA MET A 128 -9.70 -21.72 23.12
C MET A 128 -10.43 -20.78 22.14
N ALA A 129 -10.75 -19.56 22.62
CA ALA A 129 -11.25 -18.47 21.79
C ALA A 129 -10.20 -18.02 20.76
N TYR A 130 -10.65 -17.53 19.61
CA TYR A 130 -9.77 -16.93 18.59
C TYR A 130 -9.00 -15.76 19.19
N SER A 131 -7.69 -15.93 19.35
CA SER A 131 -6.78 -14.85 19.70
C SER A 131 -5.86 -14.58 18.52
N TYR A 132 -5.68 -13.30 18.22
CA TYR A 132 -4.71 -12.83 17.26
C TYR A 132 -3.97 -11.63 17.85
N LYS A 133 -2.72 -11.48 17.45
CA LYS A 133 -1.93 -10.27 17.72
C LYS A 133 -1.80 -9.45 16.46
N SER A 134 -1.66 -8.15 16.63
CA SER A 134 -1.50 -7.21 15.53
C SER A 134 -0.15 -6.55 15.62
N PHE A 135 0.55 -6.45 14.50
CA PHE A 135 1.87 -5.85 14.43
C PHE A 135 1.93 -4.86 13.28
N VAL A 136 2.58 -3.72 13.51
CA VAL A 136 2.99 -2.79 12.46
C VAL A 136 4.50 -2.74 12.43
N GLY A 137 5.09 -2.81 11.24
CA GLY A 137 6.54 -2.82 11.14
C GLY A 137 7.05 -2.74 9.72
N ASN A 138 8.38 -2.81 9.61
CA ASN A 138 9.04 -3.00 8.32
C ASN A 138 9.66 -4.40 8.29
N PRO A 139 9.23 -5.28 7.37
CA PRO A 139 9.70 -6.67 7.30
C PRO A 139 11.14 -6.79 6.79
N VAL A 140 11.65 -5.79 6.06
CA VAL A 140 13.03 -5.77 5.53
C VAL A 140 14.04 -5.32 6.58
N LEU A 141 13.65 -4.36 7.42
CA LEU A 141 14.42 -3.89 8.57
C LEU A 141 14.26 -4.81 9.78
N GLU A 142 13.33 -5.77 9.72
CA GLU A 142 13.05 -6.73 10.79
C GLU A 142 12.62 -6.02 12.09
N GLN A 143 11.93 -4.89 11.96
CA GLN A 143 11.46 -4.06 13.06
C GLN A 143 9.94 -4.08 13.14
N TRP A 144 9.42 -4.42 14.32
CA TRP A 144 7.99 -4.56 14.57
C TRP A 144 7.58 -3.89 15.87
N VAL A 145 6.34 -3.40 15.90
CA VAL A 145 5.65 -2.86 17.07
C VAL A 145 4.35 -3.64 17.24
N GLU A 146 4.17 -4.24 18.41
CA GLU A 146 2.90 -4.88 18.78
C GLU A 146 1.86 -3.80 19.05
N ILE A 147 0.69 -3.94 18.42
CA ILE A 147 -0.43 -3.02 18.57
C ILE A 147 -1.35 -3.60 19.64
N PRO A 148 -1.66 -2.84 20.71
CA PRO A 148 -2.56 -3.33 21.76
C PRO A 148 -3.94 -3.60 21.18
N PRO A 149 -4.70 -4.55 21.75
CA PRO A 149 -6.05 -4.83 21.29
C PRO A 149 -6.92 -3.56 21.39
N PRO A 150 -7.83 -3.35 20.42
CA PRO A 150 -8.76 -2.23 20.47
C PRO A 150 -9.76 -2.39 21.62
N PRO A 151 -10.39 -1.29 22.09
CA PRO A 151 -11.34 -1.34 23.21
C PRO A 151 -12.54 -2.26 22.98
N ASP A 152 -13.06 -2.30 21.75
CA ASP A 152 -14.24 -3.09 21.37
C ASP A 152 -13.99 -3.91 20.09
N GLN A 153 -14.95 -4.79 19.79
CA GLN A 153 -14.97 -5.54 18.53
C GLN A 153 -15.01 -4.60 17.32
N CYS A 154 -14.07 -4.79 16.41
CA CYS A 154 -13.91 -3.97 15.21
C CYS A 154 -13.29 -4.78 14.07
N ILE A 155 -13.42 -4.23 12.86
CA ILE A 155 -12.87 -4.79 11.63
C ILE A 155 -11.59 -4.03 11.30
N PRO A 156 -10.50 -4.72 10.93
CA PRO A 156 -9.33 -4.07 10.37
C PRO A 156 -9.68 -3.22 9.15
N THR A 157 -9.30 -1.94 9.16
CA THR A 157 -9.64 -1.02 8.06
C THR A 157 -8.41 -0.60 7.29
N GLY A 158 -7.49 0.16 7.90
CA GLY A 158 -6.34 0.67 7.16
C GLY A 158 -5.15 1.06 8.03
N LEU A 159 -4.03 1.28 7.36
CA LEU A 159 -2.80 1.82 7.93
C LEU A 159 -2.48 3.13 7.21
N VAL A 160 -2.21 4.20 7.95
CA VAL A 160 -1.77 5.47 7.39
C VAL A 160 -0.52 5.95 8.09
N THR A 161 0.35 6.63 7.35
CA THR A 161 1.62 7.14 7.88
C THR A 161 1.75 8.64 7.63
N ARG A 162 2.36 9.33 8.61
CA ARG A 162 2.84 10.71 8.44
C ARG A 162 4.26 10.66 7.95
N VAL A 163 4.53 11.38 6.87
CA VAL A 163 5.85 11.46 6.25
C VAL A 163 6.35 12.89 6.33
N GLU A 164 7.49 13.09 6.99
CA GLU A 164 8.16 14.39 7.13
C GLU A 164 9.55 14.30 6.53
N ASN A 165 9.84 15.14 5.53
CA ASN A 165 11.12 15.14 4.82
C ASN A 165 11.53 13.75 4.27
N GLY A 166 10.55 13.00 3.74
CA GLY A 166 10.75 11.65 3.19
C GLY A 166 10.99 10.56 4.24
N ILE A 167 10.74 10.84 5.52
CA ILE A 167 10.83 9.86 6.62
C ILE A 167 9.45 9.64 7.22
N VAL A 168 9.10 8.39 7.46
CA VAL A 168 7.91 8.05 8.26
C VAL A 168 8.15 8.46 9.72
N SER A 169 7.50 9.53 10.16
CA SER A 169 7.61 10.06 11.54
C SER A 169 6.58 9.43 12.49
N GLY A 170 5.44 8.98 11.96
CA GLY A 170 4.38 8.35 12.73
C GLY A 170 3.46 7.49 11.87
N PHE A 171 2.70 6.62 12.51
CA PHE A 171 1.65 5.85 11.88
C PHE A 171 0.38 5.82 12.74
N LYS A 172 -0.77 5.69 12.08
CA LYS A 172 -2.05 5.42 12.72
C LYS A 172 -2.64 4.12 12.17
N VAL A 173 -3.14 3.27 13.06
CA VAL A 173 -3.88 2.05 12.70
C VAL A 173 -5.36 2.32 12.87
N VAL A 174 -6.13 2.12 11.81
CA VAL A 174 -7.56 2.43 11.76
C VAL A 174 -8.38 1.13 11.75
N ARG A 175 -9.36 1.04 12.64
CA ARG A 175 -10.30 -0.07 12.72
C ARG A 175 -11.74 0.44 12.78
N THR A 176 -12.63 -0.13 11.98
CA THR A 176 -14.05 0.24 11.95
C THR A 176 -14.83 -0.53 13.01
N SER A 177 -15.63 0.15 13.83
CA SER A 177 -16.44 -0.47 14.89
C SER A 177 -17.49 -1.43 14.32
N ARG A 178 -17.73 -2.57 15.00
CA ARG A 178 -18.79 -3.54 14.65
C ARG A 178 -20.10 -3.35 15.40
N THR A 179 -20.21 -2.33 16.26
CA THR A 179 -21.37 -2.17 17.16
C THR A 179 -22.71 -2.29 16.41
N GLU A 180 -23.64 -3.07 16.98
CA GLU A 180 -24.93 -3.37 16.37
C GLU A 180 -25.64 -2.08 15.93
N ARG A 181 -26.04 -2.01 14.66
CA ARG A 181 -26.70 -0.87 14.02
C ARG A 181 -28.13 -0.60 14.54
N ARG A 182 -28.53 -1.11 15.72
CA ARG A 182 -29.86 -0.80 16.27
C ARG A 182 -29.87 0.66 16.71
N GLY A 183 -30.36 1.52 15.82
CA GLY A 183 -30.49 2.97 16.04
C GLY A 183 -29.35 3.84 15.51
N MET A 184 -28.35 3.28 14.80
CA MET A 184 -27.29 4.09 14.18
C MET A 184 -27.70 4.59 12.79
N GLY A 185 -27.41 5.86 12.51
CA GLY A 185 -27.56 6.44 11.17
C GLY A 185 -26.54 5.82 10.22
N VAL A 186 -26.98 5.39 9.03
CA VAL A 186 -26.13 4.77 7.99
C VAL A 186 -25.01 5.70 7.50
N HIS A 187 -25.09 6.98 7.86
CA HIS A 187 -24.20 8.09 7.54
C HIS A 187 -23.08 8.32 8.58
N GLU A 188 -23.00 7.49 9.61
CA GLU A 188 -21.99 7.60 10.67
C GLU A 188 -20.97 6.47 10.57
N TRP A 189 -19.70 6.82 10.36
CA TRP A 189 -18.57 5.90 10.33
C TRP A 189 -17.76 6.03 11.63
N ARG A 190 -17.92 5.05 12.53
CA ARG A 190 -17.18 4.99 13.80
C ARG A 190 -15.89 4.19 13.66
N VAL A 191 -14.79 4.80 14.07
CA VAL A 191 -13.46 4.18 13.99
C VAL A 191 -12.70 4.28 15.31
N TYR A 192 -11.92 3.25 15.59
CA TYR A 192 -10.85 3.27 16.58
C TYR A 192 -9.54 3.54 15.86
N VAL A 193 -8.78 4.52 16.36
CA VAL A 193 -7.52 4.98 15.79
C VAL A 193 -6.43 4.86 16.83
N TYR A 194 -5.50 3.92 16.63
CA TYR A 194 -4.27 3.83 17.42
C TYR A 194 -3.24 4.77 16.82
N SER A 195 -2.56 5.56 17.65
CA SER A 195 -1.45 6.42 17.21
C SER A 195 -0.11 5.92 17.73
N SER A 196 0.88 5.81 16.86
CA SER A 196 2.26 5.49 17.26
C SER A 196 2.91 6.60 18.08
N GLU A 197 2.37 7.81 18.07
CA GLU A 197 2.92 8.96 18.82
C GLU A 197 2.50 8.93 20.30
N THR A 198 1.30 8.41 20.58
CA THR A 198 0.75 8.35 21.95
C THR A 198 0.76 6.94 22.51
N GLY A 199 0.79 5.92 21.66
CA GLY A 199 0.61 4.52 22.06
C GLY A 199 -0.82 4.19 22.48
N LEU A 200 -1.78 5.08 22.24
CA LEU A 200 -3.16 4.97 22.72
C LEU A 200 -4.16 4.85 21.57
N TRP A 201 -5.27 4.16 21.86
CA TRP A 201 -6.46 4.15 21.02
C TRP A 201 -7.33 5.37 21.31
N THR A 202 -7.84 6.00 20.25
CA THR A 202 -8.85 7.05 20.30
C THR A 202 -10.07 6.63 19.48
N THR A 203 -11.25 7.09 19.87
CA THR A 203 -12.48 6.82 19.12
C THR A 203 -12.87 8.08 18.35
N LYS A 204 -13.10 7.95 17.05
CA LYS A 204 -13.63 9.02 16.20
C LYS A 204 -14.99 8.64 15.63
N ARG A 205 -15.86 9.64 15.52
CA ARG A 205 -17.18 9.54 14.91
C ARG A 205 -17.16 10.41 13.65
N LEU A 206 -17.05 9.77 12.50
CA LEU A 206 -16.97 10.44 11.22
C LEU A 206 -18.36 10.49 10.56
N LEU A 207 -18.69 11.62 9.96
CA LEU A 207 -19.97 11.88 9.32
C LEU A 207 -19.78 11.89 7.81
N SER A 208 -20.57 11.08 7.11
CA SER A 208 -20.52 10.96 5.66
C SER A 208 -21.88 11.28 5.07
N SER A 209 -21.90 12.13 4.04
CA SER A 209 -23.13 12.40 3.27
C SER A 209 -23.62 11.16 2.50
N HIS A 210 -22.77 10.17 2.30
CA HIS A 210 -23.12 8.87 1.73
C HIS A 210 -23.12 7.77 2.81
N PRO A 211 -24.05 6.80 2.76
CA PRO A 211 -24.01 5.66 3.66
C PRO A 211 -22.67 4.91 3.62
N VAL A 212 -22.12 4.57 4.79
CA VAL A 212 -20.86 3.82 4.91
C VAL A 212 -21.15 2.43 5.45
N ASN A 213 -20.93 1.40 4.63
CA ASN A 213 -21.22 0.02 4.96
C ASN A 213 -19.97 -0.87 4.80
N TYR A 214 -18.85 -0.42 5.39
CA TYR A 214 -17.61 -1.17 5.33
C TYR A 214 -17.72 -2.55 5.99
N THR A 215 -17.65 -3.59 5.16
CA THR A 215 -17.70 -5.01 5.59
C THR A 215 -16.34 -5.65 5.79
N GLY A 216 -15.24 -4.96 5.41
CA GLY A 216 -13.89 -5.53 5.38
C GLY A 216 -13.54 -6.31 4.11
N SER A 217 -14.47 -6.40 3.14
CA SER A 217 -14.28 -7.22 1.93
C SER A 217 -13.29 -6.65 0.93
N TYR A 218 -13.01 -5.34 0.98
CA TYR A 218 -12.03 -4.71 0.11
C TYR A 218 -11.07 -3.82 0.92
N PRO A 219 -9.75 -3.92 0.72
CA PRO A 219 -8.81 -3.05 1.41
C PRO A 219 -9.02 -1.60 0.94
N PRO A 220 -9.05 -0.61 1.84
CA PRO A 220 -9.04 0.78 1.44
C PRO A 220 -7.74 1.14 0.74
N LEU A 221 -7.82 2.15 -0.12
CA LEU A 221 -6.60 2.83 -0.56
C LEU A 221 -6.14 3.80 0.51
N ASN A 222 -4.83 3.97 0.61
CA ASN A 222 -4.24 4.99 1.43
C ASN A 222 -3.29 5.86 0.60
N LEU A 223 -3.31 7.15 0.86
CA LEU A 223 -2.42 8.10 0.20
C LEU A 223 -2.28 9.33 1.09
N ASN A 224 -1.04 9.72 1.41
CA ASN A 224 -0.72 10.95 2.14
C ASN A 224 -1.53 11.16 3.43
N GLY A 225 -1.73 10.11 4.23
CA GLY A 225 -2.49 10.19 5.49
C GLY A 225 -4.01 10.01 5.34
N MET A 226 -4.51 10.07 4.11
CA MET A 226 -5.91 9.85 3.79
C MET A 226 -6.20 8.36 3.53
N LEU A 227 -7.33 7.87 4.05
CA LEU A 227 -7.91 6.59 3.64
C LEU A 227 -9.10 6.84 2.72
N TYR A 228 -9.18 6.08 1.64
CA TYR A 228 -10.32 6.06 0.71
C TYR A 228 -11.00 4.69 0.79
N LEU A 229 -12.20 4.69 1.35
CA LEU A 229 -13.10 3.54 1.36
C LEU A 229 -13.95 3.55 0.10
N ARG A 230 -14.01 2.42 -0.59
CA ARG A 230 -14.92 2.25 -1.70
C ARG A 230 -16.27 1.77 -1.18
N GLU A 231 -17.31 2.56 -1.39
CA GLU A 231 -18.69 2.14 -1.17
C GLU A 231 -19.37 1.83 -2.51
N ARG A 232 -20.12 0.73 -2.53
CA ARG A 232 -20.86 0.31 -3.74
C ARG A 232 -22.09 1.22 -3.88
N GLY A 233 -22.45 1.54 -5.12
CA GLY A 233 -23.76 2.10 -5.42
C GLY A 233 -24.88 1.13 -5.03
N MET A 234 -26.10 1.65 -4.85
CA MET A 234 -27.24 0.83 -4.45
C MET A 234 -27.62 -0.16 -5.57
N ASP A 235 -27.43 0.25 -6.82
CA ASP A 235 -27.67 -0.56 -8.02
C ASP A 235 -26.39 -0.90 -8.78
N ALA A 236 -26.47 -1.97 -9.60
CA ALA A 236 -25.33 -2.42 -10.41
C ALA A 236 -24.87 -1.41 -11.49
N THR A 237 -25.67 -0.40 -11.77
CA THR A 237 -25.40 0.68 -12.74
C THR A 237 -24.82 1.93 -12.09
N GLU A 238 -24.87 2.05 -10.77
CA GLU A 238 -24.27 3.19 -10.08
C GLU A 238 -22.76 2.95 -9.91
N PRO A 239 -21.91 3.93 -10.25
CA PRO A 239 -20.45 3.76 -10.23
C PRO A 239 -19.91 3.51 -8.81
N GLY A 240 -20.66 3.90 -7.78
CA GLY A 240 -20.24 3.92 -6.38
C GLY A 240 -19.53 5.23 -6.02
N VAL A 241 -19.09 5.32 -4.78
CA VAL A 241 -18.38 6.50 -4.27
C VAL A 241 -17.10 6.08 -3.54
N LEU A 242 -16.14 6.99 -3.46
CA LEU A 242 -15.03 6.92 -2.52
C LEU A 242 -15.35 7.81 -1.33
N VAL A 243 -15.34 7.23 -0.14
CA VAL A 243 -15.45 7.92 1.13
C VAL A 243 -14.04 8.08 1.69
N GLY A 244 -13.54 9.30 1.63
CA GLY A 244 -12.20 9.68 2.06
C GLY A 244 -12.19 10.33 3.44
N TYR A 245 -11.17 10.08 4.25
CA TYR A 245 -10.92 10.84 5.48
C TYR A 245 -9.42 10.95 5.77
N ASP A 246 -8.97 12.17 6.10
CA ASP A 246 -7.58 12.46 6.46
C ASP A 246 -7.37 12.27 7.96
N PHE A 247 -6.66 11.21 8.34
CA PHE A 247 -6.39 10.89 9.73
C PHE A 247 -5.29 11.74 10.35
N TYR A 248 -4.60 12.59 9.60
CA TYR A 248 -3.66 13.61 10.10
C TYR A 248 -4.15 15.05 9.85
N GLY A 249 -5.38 15.20 9.37
CA GLY A 249 -6.04 16.49 9.20
C GLY A 249 -6.41 17.16 10.53
N PRO A 250 -7.07 18.33 10.47
CA PRO A 250 -7.55 19.04 11.67
C PRO A 250 -8.42 18.14 12.55
N GLU A 251 -8.17 18.13 13.86
CA GLU A 251 -8.88 17.22 14.79
C GLU A 251 -10.38 17.51 14.90
N ASP A 252 -10.81 18.76 14.65
CA ASP A 252 -12.20 19.19 14.68
C ASP A 252 -12.98 18.84 13.38
N ASP A 253 -12.30 18.30 12.36
CA ASP A 253 -12.95 17.85 11.14
C ASP A 253 -13.41 16.40 11.27
N ASP A 254 -14.71 16.22 11.46
CA ASP A 254 -15.37 14.93 11.49
C ASP A 254 -16.04 14.57 10.15
N GLN A 255 -15.91 15.40 9.11
CA GLN A 255 -16.59 15.17 7.83
C GLN A 255 -15.77 14.28 6.89
N CYS A 256 -16.41 13.24 6.37
CA CYS A 256 -15.84 12.45 5.29
C CYS A 256 -16.01 13.17 3.95
N LEU A 257 -14.97 13.08 3.14
CA LEU A 257 -14.99 13.50 1.75
C LEU A 257 -15.71 12.43 0.91
N VAL A 258 -16.81 12.78 0.26
CA VAL A 258 -17.53 11.85 -0.64
C VAL A 258 -17.26 12.21 -2.09
N ILE A 259 -16.59 11.31 -2.80
CA ILE A 259 -16.16 11.48 -4.18
C ILE A 259 -16.93 10.49 -5.06
N PRO A 260 -17.82 10.94 -5.95
CA PRO A 260 -18.47 10.06 -6.91
C PRO A 260 -17.43 9.49 -7.87
N LEU A 261 -17.50 8.18 -8.14
CA LEU A 261 -16.68 7.56 -9.19
C LEU A 261 -17.18 7.98 -10.57
N PRO A 262 -16.33 7.99 -11.62
CA PRO A 262 -16.72 8.36 -12.97
C PRO A 262 -17.94 7.57 -13.45
N LEU A 263 -18.87 8.25 -14.15
CA LEU A 263 -20.12 7.65 -14.61
C LEU A 263 -19.87 6.51 -15.60
N LEU A 264 -20.58 5.41 -15.37
CA LEU A 264 -20.46 4.22 -16.21
C LEU A 264 -21.22 4.40 -17.52
N SER A 265 -20.55 4.15 -18.63
CA SER A 265 -21.20 4.03 -19.94
C SER A 265 -21.86 2.66 -20.15
N SER A 266 -21.44 1.63 -19.41
CA SER A 266 -21.92 0.25 -19.58
C SER A 266 -21.70 -0.61 -18.34
N LYS A 267 -22.52 -1.67 -18.20
CA LYS A 267 -22.31 -2.73 -17.19
C LYS A 267 -21.08 -3.59 -17.48
N ASN A 268 -20.60 -3.62 -18.73
CA ASN A 268 -19.45 -4.45 -19.12
C ASN A 268 -18.09 -3.78 -18.85
N VAL A 269 -18.08 -2.58 -18.26
CA VAL A 269 -16.85 -1.86 -17.93
C VAL A 269 -16.13 -2.60 -16.81
N ARG A 270 -14.88 -3.00 -17.05
CA ARG A 270 -13.98 -3.54 -16.04
C ARG A 270 -13.16 -2.42 -15.42
N LYS A 271 -12.99 -2.45 -14.10
CA LYS A 271 -12.57 -1.27 -13.34
C LYS A 271 -11.46 -1.62 -12.36
N CYS A 272 -10.55 -0.67 -12.16
CA CYS A 272 -9.52 -0.74 -11.14
C CYS A 272 -9.40 0.61 -10.46
N LEU A 273 -9.17 0.57 -9.14
CA LEU A 273 -8.79 1.74 -8.37
C LEU A 273 -7.43 1.46 -7.72
N THR A 274 -6.50 2.39 -7.90
CA THR A 274 -5.09 2.21 -7.54
C THR A 274 -4.46 3.55 -7.21
N THR A 275 -3.19 3.56 -6.80
CA THR A 275 -2.41 4.78 -6.61
C THR A 275 -1.12 4.68 -7.43
N SER A 276 -0.70 5.80 -8.02
CA SER A 276 0.57 5.90 -8.72
C SER A 276 1.20 7.26 -8.41
N GLY A 277 2.42 7.26 -7.89
CA GLY A 277 3.04 8.46 -7.35
C GLY A 277 2.20 9.06 -6.21
N GLU A 278 1.79 10.32 -6.37
CA GLU A 278 0.99 11.07 -5.40
C GLU A 278 -0.49 11.15 -5.79
N ASP A 279 -0.93 10.28 -6.70
CA ASP A 279 -2.26 10.35 -7.30
C ASP A 279 -3.10 9.10 -7.04
N VAL A 280 -4.39 9.30 -6.80
CA VAL A 280 -5.40 8.24 -6.88
C VAL A 280 -5.84 8.11 -8.33
N ILE A 281 -5.77 6.90 -8.86
CA ILE A 281 -6.01 6.59 -10.26
C ILE A 281 -7.19 5.61 -10.36
N TYR A 282 -8.10 5.92 -11.29
CA TYR A 282 -9.21 5.05 -11.67
C TYR A 282 -9.06 4.63 -13.13
N ILE A 283 -9.03 3.33 -13.38
CA ILE A 283 -8.83 2.76 -14.71
C ILE A 283 -10.10 2.03 -15.12
N GLU A 284 -10.56 2.30 -16.34
CA GLU A 284 -11.70 1.64 -16.95
C GLU A 284 -11.29 0.97 -18.26
N ILE A 285 -11.78 -0.24 -18.48
CA ILE A 285 -11.64 -0.94 -19.74
C ILE A 285 -13.02 -1.33 -20.23
N LEU A 286 -13.40 -0.76 -21.38
CA LEU A 286 -14.55 -1.15 -22.18
C LEU A 286 -14.03 -1.42 -23.58
N TYR A 287 -13.77 -2.69 -23.90
CA TYR A 287 -13.07 -3.08 -25.11
C TYR A 287 -13.63 -2.37 -26.37
N PRO A 288 -12.74 -1.82 -27.22
CA PRO A 288 -11.27 -1.84 -27.10
C PRO A 288 -10.71 -0.69 -26.25
N ARG A 289 -11.51 0.16 -25.61
CA ARG A 289 -11.00 1.39 -25.00
C ARG A 289 -10.55 1.20 -23.55
N LEU A 290 -9.37 1.73 -23.24
CA LEU A 290 -8.85 1.92 -21.89
C LEU A 290 -8.82 3.40 -21.56
N LYS A 291 -9.40 3.77 -20.42
CA LYS A 291 -9.38 5.14 -19.89
C LYS A 291 -8.68 5.18 -18.54
N VAL A 292 -7.83 6.18 -18.36
CA VAL A 292 -7.15 6.45 -17.09
C VAL A 292 -7.60 7.82 -16.59
N TRP A 293 -8.27 7.80 -15.44
CA TRP A 293 -8.74 8.98 -14.73
C TRP A 293 -7.84 9.22 -13.52
N LYS A 294 -7.48 10.48 -13.29
CA LYS A 294 -6.72 10.93 -12.13
C LYS A 294 -7.63 11.76 -11.24
N LEU A 295 -7.62 11.47 -9.94
CA LEU A 295 -8.35 12.28 -8.97
C LEU A 295 -7.75 13.69 -8.91
N ASP A 296 -8.59 14.71 -9.06
CA ASP A 296 -8.21 16.11 -8.93
C ASP A 296 -8.47 16.60 -7.51
N ASN A 297 -7.37 16.93 -6.81
CA ASN A 297 -7.44 17.49 -5.46
C ASN A 297 -7.91 18.96 -5.44
N ASN A 298 -8.09 19.61 -6.60
CA ASN A 298 -8.56 21.00 -6.74
C ASN A 298 -10.04 21.12 -7.14
N TYR A 299 -10.90 20.25 -6.61
CA TYR A 299 -12.34 20.30 -6.89
C TYR A 299 -12.94 21.70 -6.76
N SER A 300 -12.56 22.46 -5.72
CA SER A 300 -13.06 23.82 -5.46
C SER A 300 -12.84 24.81 -6.60
N LYS A 301 -11.88 24.57 -7.50
CA LYS A 301 -11.60 25.45 -8.64
C LYS A 301 -12.24 24.98 -9.95
N ARG A 302 -12.42 23.67 -10.14
CA ARG A 302 -12.86 23.08 -11.42
C ARG A 302 -14.26 22.49 -11.39
N GLY A 303 -14.81 22.19 -10.21
CA GLY A 303 -16.10 21.54 -10.06
C GLY A 303 -16.14 20.07 -10.50
N GLU A 304 -15.00 19.48 -10.88
CA GLU A 304 -14.86 18.09 -11.31
C GLU A 304 -13.87 17.34 -10.41
N TRP A 305 -14.22 16.12 -10.02
CA TRP A 305 -13.37 15.27 -9.16
C TRP A 305 -12.34 14.48 -9.95
N TRP A 306 -12.61 14.16 -11.22
CA TRP A 306 -11.82 13.25 -12.02
C TRP A 306 -11.41 13.90 -13.33
N GLN A 307 -10.11 13.93 -13.59
CA GLN A 307 -9.55 14.39 -14.85
C GLN A 307 -9.16 13.18 -15.71
N LEU A 308 -9.64 13.13 -16.96
CA LEU A 308 -9.17 12.15 -17.92
C LEU A 308 -7.70 12.44 -18.25
N SER A 309 -6.81 11.52 -17.89
CA SER A 309 -5.37 11.62 -18.11
C SER A 309 -4.95 11.02 -19.44
N ARG A 310 -5.51 9.85 -19.80
CA ARG A 310 -5.22 9.08 -21.01
C ARG A 310 -6.44 8.30 -21.49
N GLU A 311 -6.53 8.11 -22.81
CA GLU A 311 -7.46 7.19 -23.46
C GLU A 311 -6.71 6.47 -24.58
N GLU A 312 -6.68 5.15 -24.54
CA GLU A 312 -5.91 4.31 -25.47
C GLU A 312 -6.77 3.13 -25.98
N SER A 313 -6.37 2.54 -27.12
CA SER A 313 -6.97 1.30 -27.63
C SER A 313 -6.19 0.08 -27.17
N VAL A 314 -6.93 -0.92 -26.67
CA VAL A 314 -6.50 -2.22 -26.19
C VAL A 314 -7.05 -3.24 -27.18
N ASP A 315 -6.42 -3.32 -28.34
CA ASP A 315 -6.92 -4.14 -29.45
C ASP A 315 -6.55 -5.62 -29.31
N PHE A 316 -5.66 -5.96 -28.37
CA PHE A 316 -5.07 -7.29 -28.28
C PHE A 316 -5.98 -8.35 -27.61
N ASP A 317 -6.87 -7.97 -26.69
CA ASP A 317 -7.78 -8.91 -26.00
C ASP A 317 -9.05 -8.22 -25.46
N ALA A 318 -10.22 -8.75 -25.83
CA ALA A 318 -11.52 -8.29 -25.36
C ALA A 318 -11.83 -8.63 -23.90
N HIS A 319 -11.05 -9.52 -23.28
CA HIS A 319 -11.23 -10.02 -21.92
C HIS A 319 -10.07 -9.65 -21.00
N CYS A 320 -9.59 -8.41 -21.11
CA CYS A 320 -8.61 -7.84 -20.18
C CYS A 320 -9.22 -7.16 -18.97
N PHE A 321 -8.65 -7.42 -17.80
CA PHE A 321 -9.04 -6.83 -16.53
C PHE A 321 -7.92 -5.92 -16.01
N PRO A 322 -8.20 -4.65 -15.65
CA PRO A 322 -7.18 -3.80 -15.05
C PRO A 322 -6.89 -4.27 -13.61
N LEU A 323 -5.60 -4.38 -13.26
CA LEU A 323 -5.15 -4.81 -11.93
C LEU A 323 -4.63 -3.64 -11.09
N ALA A 324 -3.74 -2.82 -11.67
CA ALA A 324 -3.15 -1.66 -11.02
C ALA A 324 -2.36 -0.81 -12.03
N MET A 325 -2.02 0.41 -11.64
CA MET A 325 -0.97 1.19 -12.29
C MET A 325 0.36 0.93 -11.57
N ASN A 326 1.48 1.09 -12.24
CA ASN A 326 2.78 1.00 -11.59
C ASN A 326 2.88 2.06 -10.47
N PRO A 327 3.38 1.71 -9.26
CA PRO A 327 3.39 2.65 -8.13
C PRO A 327 4.20 3.93 -8.36
N PHE A 328 5.10 3.96 -9.36
CA PHE A 328 5.98 5.09 -9.64
C PHE A 328 5.85 5.64 -11.07
N ASP A 329 5.55 4.79 -12.06
CA ASP A 329 5.43 5.19 -13.46
C ASP A 329 3.96 5.22 -13.90
N THR A 330 3.41 6.43 -14.05
CA THR A 330 2.02 6.62 -14.47
C THR A 330 1.74 6.22 -15.92
N ASN A 331 2.75 5.80 -16.68
CA ASN A 331 2.57 5.28 -18.04
C ASN A 331 2.46 3.76 -18.08
N ILE A 332 2.73 3.05 -16.97
CA ILE A 332 2.71 1.59 -16.95
C ILE A 332 1.45 1.10 -16.25
N VAL A 333 0.63 0.34 -16.96
CA VAL A 333 -0.58 -0.30 -16.44
C VAL A 333 -0.42 -1.82 -16.46
N TYR A 334 -0.79 -2.47 -15.37
CA TYR A 334 -0.83 -3.92 -15.23
C TYR A 334 -2.26 -4.42 -15.48
N LEU A 335 -2.39 -5.31 -16.45
CA LEU A 335 -3.65 -5.95 -16.85
C LEU A 335 -3.55 -7.46 -16.69
N TRP A 336 -4.68 -8.12 -16.51
CA TRP A 336 -4.79 -9.58 -16.62
C TRP A 336 -5.52 -9.93 -17.91
N SER A 337 -4.90 -10.71 -18.79
CA SER A 337 -5.55 -11.27 -19.97
C SER A 337 -6.18 -12.61 -19.61
N GLN A 338 -7.50 -12.71 -19.73
CA GLN A 338 -8.19 -13.98 -19.53
C GLN A 338 -7.89 -14.96 -20.67
N HIS A 339 -7.72 -14.45 -21.90
CA HIS A 339 -7.40 -15.27 -23.07
C HIS A 339 -6.03 -15.95 -22.93
N HIS A 340 -5.02 -15.19 -22.49
CA HIS A 340 -3.66 -15.69 -22.32
C HIS A 340 -3.36 -16.26 -20.93
N GLY A 341 -4.31 -16.16 -19.98
CA GLY A 341 -4.12 -16.62 -18.60
C GLY A 341 -2.92 -15.98 -17.89
N SER A 342 -2.57 -14.74 -18.25
CA SER A 342 -1.30 -14.12 -17.87
C SER A 342 -1.41 -12.61 -17.66
N LEU A 343 -0.38 -12.05 -17.02
CA LEU A 343 -0.22 -10.62 -16.85
C LEU A 343 0.23 -9.96 -18.14
N VAL A 344 -0.37 -8.82 -18.44
CA VAL A 344 0.05 -7.93 -19.51
C VAL A 344 0.51 -6.61 -18.90
N THR A 345 1.70 -6.18 -19.28
CA THR A 345 2.18 -4.82 -19.01
C THR A 345 1.87 -3.96 -20.23
N CYS A 346 1.13 -2.89 -20.01
CA CYS A 346 0.80 -1.89 -21.01
C CYS A 346 1.63 -0.63 -20.76
N ASP A 347 2.48 -0.26 -21.71
CA ASP A 347 3.16 1.03 -21.75
C ASP A 347 2.28 2.01 -22.54
N LEU A 348 1.59 2.89 -21.83
CA LEU A 348 0.70 3.91 -22.40
C LEU A 348 1.45 4.96 -23.23
N ARG A 349 2.75 5.14 -23.03
CA ARG A 349 3.55 6.11 -23.79
C ARG A 349 3.92 5.56 -25.17
N ARG A 350 4.27 4.28 -25.22
CA ARG A 350 4.67 3.59 -26.46
C ARG A 350 3.52 2.88 -27.15
N GLN A 351 2.38 2.72 -26.47
CA GLN A 351 1.26 1.88 -26.89
C GLN A 351 1.70 0.42 -27.12
N GLU A 352 2.64 -0.04 -26.29
CA GLU A 352 3.19 -1.39 -26.34
C GLU A 352 2.55 -2.27 -25.27
N PHE A 353 2.18 -3.49 -25.66
CA PHE A 353 1.61 -4.50 -24.77
C PHE A 353 2.56 -5.70 -24.69
N ILE A 354 3.04 -5.98 -23.49
CA ILE A 354 3.95 -7.10 -23.22
C ILE A 354 3.19 -8.14 -22.42
N VAL A 355 2.90 -9.28 -23.06
CA VAL A 355 2.32 -10.45 -22.41
C VAL A 355 3.45 -11.24 -21.75
N HIS A 356 3.41 -11.34 -20.42
CA HIS A 356 4.38 -12.11 -19.66
C HIS A 356 3.97 -13.57 -19.68
N GLN A 357 4.75 -14.42 -20.37
CA GLN A 357 4.54 -15.88 -20.37
C GLN A 357 4.56 -16.45 -18.94
N GLU A 358 4.12 -17.70 -18.76
CA GLU A 358 3.93 -18.39 -17.46
C GLU A 358 5.14 -18.40 -16.50
N SER A 359 6.31 -17.88 -16.88
CA SER A 359 7.40 -17.66 -15.95
C SER A 359 6.97 -16.69 -14.84
N GLU A 360 6.93 -17.19 -13.62
CA GLU A 360 6.62 -16.41 -12.42
C GLU A 360 7.63 -15.30 -12.14
N THR A 361 8.77 -15.27 -12.86
CA THR A 361 9.77 -14.21 -12.72
C THR A 361 10.34 -13.76 -14.05
N TRP A 362 10.63 -12.46 -14.16
CA TRP A 362 11.38 -11.89 -15.28
C TRP A 362 12.29 -10.75 -14.79
N ARG A 363 13.27 -10.34 -15.60
CA ARG A 363 14.23 -9.30 -15.24
C ARG A 363 14.32 -8.23 -16.31
N ASN A 364 14.58 -7.00 -15.89
CA ASN A 364 15.00 -5.90 -16.76
C ASN A 364 16.31 -5.31 -16.24
N SER A 365 16.75 -4.19 -16.82
CA SER A 365 17.97 -3.48 -16.39
C SER A 365 17.90 -2.89 -14.98
N GLU A 366 16.70 -2.71 -14.43
CA GLU A 366 16.48 -2.07 -13.13
C GLU A 366 16.26 -3.05 -11.97
N GLY A 367 15.79 -4.27 -12.27
CA GLY A 367 15.48 -5.27 -11.26
C GLY A 367 14.78 -6.51 -11.79
N CYS A 368 14.15 -7.22 -10.87
CA CYS A 368 13.44 -8.47 -11.08
C CYS A 368 11.97 -8.26 -10.73
N TYR A 369 11.08 -8.82 -11.54
CA TYR A 369 9.67 -8.91 -11.27
C TYR A 369 9.31 -10.34 -10.89
N SER A 370 8.36 -10.48 -9.99
CA SER A 370 7.75 -11.75 -9.61
C SER A 370 6.23 -11.64 -9.70
N ILE A 371 5.56 -12.67 -10.19
CA ILE A 371 4.11 -12.71 -10.30
C ILE A 371 3.55 -14.00 -9.70
N ASN A 372 2.42 -13.88 -9.02
CA ASN A 372 1.59 -15.00 -8.62
C ASN A 372 0.43 -15.19 -9.61
N THR A 373 0.66 -15.95 -10.68
CA THR A 373 -0.32 -16.16 -11.76
C THR A 373 -1.56 -16.90 -11.25
N SER A 374 -1.38 -17.95 -10.44
CA SER A 374 -2.47 -18.79 -9.94
C SER A 374 -3.48 -18.00 -9.07
N VAL A 375 -2.99 -17.19 -8.13
CA VAL A 375 -3.84 -16.38 -7.27
C VAL A 375 -4.45 -15.21 -8.04
N SER A 376 -3.70 -14.60 -8.96
CA SER A 376 -4.22 -13.53 -9.82
C SER A 376 -5.37 -14.01 -10.70
N LYS A 377 -5.26 -15.23 -11.27
CA LYS A 377 -6.34 -15.86 -12.02
C LYS A 377 -7.60 -16.03 -11.17
N GLY A 378 -7.46 -16.65 -10.00
CA GLY A 378 -8.60 -16.85 -9.09
C GLY A 378 -9.21 -15.55 -8.58
N TYR A 379 -8.40 -14.52 -8.33
CA TYR A 379 -8.84 -13.18 -7.95
C TYR A 379 -9.68 -12.53 -9.05
N VAL A 380 -9.23 -12.58 -10.30
CA VAL A 380 -9.94 -11.98 -11.44
C VAL A 380 -11.21 -12.75 -11.77
N GLU A 381 -11.16 -14.08 -11.80
CA GLU A 381 -12.31 -14.93 -12.08
C GLU A 381 -13.40 -14.81 -10.99
N GLY A 382 -13.00 -14.70 -9.73
CA GLY A 382 -13.92 -14.43 -8.61
C GLY A 382 -14.55 -13.02 -8.65
N ASN A 383 -13.91 -12.08 -9.34
CA ASN A 383 -14.31 -10.67 -9.41
C ASN A 383 -14.94 -10.27 -10.76
N GLY A 384 -15.34 -11.21 -11.61
CA GLY A 384 -15.86 -10.96 -12.96
C GLY A 384 -17.17 -10.16 -13.06
N ASN A 385 -17.82 -9.82 -11.94
CA ASN A 385 -19.06 -9.05 -11.92
C ASN A 385 -18.83 -7.57 -12.32
N ALA A 386 -19.79 -7.02 -13.08
CA ALA A 386 -19.87 -5.62 -13.51
C ALA A 386 -19.69 -4.56 -12.41
N THR A 387 -20.01 -4.93 -11.16
CA THR A 387 -19.97 -4.06 -9.99
C THR A 387 -18.66 -4.14 -9.22
N THR A 388 -17.74 -5.02 -9.61
CA THR A 388 -16.47 -5.17 -8.92
C THR A 388 -15.46 -4.15 -9.45
N VAL A 389 -14.68 -3.58 -8.53
CA VAL A 389 -13.53 -2.74 -8.84
C VAL A 389 -12.33 -3.45 -8.24
N THR A 390 -11.37 -3.81 -9.08
CA THR A 390 -10.12 -4.41 -8.66
C THR A 390 -9.33 -3.40 -7.83
N MET A 391 -8.89 -3.81 -6.65
CA MET A 391 -8.05 -2.99 -5.77
C MET A 391 -6.94 -3.86 -5.18
N LEU A 392 -5.72 -3.63 -5.65
CA LEU A 392 -4.52 -4.18 -5.07
C LEU A 392 -3.86 -3.12 -4.19
N SER A 393 -3.44 -3.49 -2.99
CA SER A 393 -2.84 -2.59 -2.02
C SER A 393 -1.33 -2.44 -2.33
N PRO A 394 -0.83 -1.24 -2.62
CA PRO A 394 0.57 -1.04 -2.96
C PRO A 394 1.44 -1.02 -1.69
N PHE A 395 2.31 -2.00 -1.56
CA PHE A 395 3.37 -2.03 -0.56
C PHE A 395 4.67 -1.51 -1.15
N VAL A 396 5.00 -0.25 -0.87
CA VAL A 396 6.14 0.45 -1.49
C VAL A 396 7.18 0.81 -0.45
N LEU A 397 8.45 0.41 -0.66
CA LEU A 397 9.55 0.87 0.19
C LEU A 397 9.96 2.30 -0.15
N GLN A 398 10.23 3.09 0.88
CA GLN A 398 10.75 4.45 0.73
C GLN A 398 12.21 4.44 0.28
N ARG A 399 12.65 5.55 -0.32
CA ARG A 399 14.06 5.78 -0.71
C ARG A 399 14.99 6.00 0.47
N TRP A 400 14.43 6.27 1.65
CA TRP A 400 15.14 6.26 2.91
C TRP A 400 14.18 5.76 3.97
N MET A 401 14.68 5.01 4.94
CA MET A 401 13.84 4.57 6.05
C MET A 401 14.63 4.57 7.34
N ASP A 402 14.08 5.28 8.32
CA ASP A 402 14.56 5.23 9.70
C ASP A 402 13.93 4.07 10.45
N SER A 403 14.24 3.98 11.74
CA SER A 403 13.60 2.98 12.58
C SER A 403 12.09 3.19 12.59
N VAL A 404 11.34 2.08 12.66
CA VAL A 404 9.87 2.11 12.77
C VAL A 404 9.48 3.01 13.95
N PRO A 405 8.56 3.98 13.78
CA PRO A 405 8.09 4.83 14.86
C PRO A 405 7.57 4.00 16.04
N ARG A 406 7.87 4.43 17.26
CA ARG A 406 7.44 3.75 18.49
C ARG A 406 6.77 4.75 19.42
N PRO A 407 5.77 4.30 20.19
CA PRO A 407 5.22 5.13 21.26
C PRO A 407 6.32 5.48 22.28
N PRO A 408 6.17 6.63 22.97
CA PRO A 408 7.04 6.96 24.10
C PRO A 408 6.96 5.84 25.14
N ASN A 409 8.13 5.37 25.58
CA ASN A 409 8.26 4.33 26.61
C ASN A 409 7.68 4.75 27.95
#